data_AF-A0A8D0GZ60-F1
#
_entry.id   AF-A0A8D0GZ60-F1
#
_cell.length_a   1.000
_cell.length_b   1.000
_cell.length_c   1.000
_cell.angle_alpha   90.00
_cell.angle_beta   90.00
_cell.angle_gamma   90.00
#
_symmetry.space_group_name_H-M   'P 1'
#
loop_
_entity.id
_entity.type
_entity.pdbx_description
1 polymer ?
#
loop_
_entity_poly.entity_id
_entity_poly.type
_entity_poly.pdbx_seq_one_letter_code
_entity_poly.pdbx_strand_id
1 'polypeptide(L)' 'MDPYVNECEVGNGGCESQCCNTIGSFYCKCPDGSRLKDDGKACEGRDSTAPICLWPNQPPDGYPPCPR' A
#
# COMPACT_ATOMS: atom_id res chain seq x y z
N MET A 1 10.94 24.74 0.01
CA MET A 1 10.38 23.46 0.48
C MET A 1 11.46 22.42 0.34
N ASP A 2 11.96 21.91 1.45
CA ASP A 2 13.04 20.93 1.50
C ASP A 2 12.53 19.58 0.99
N PRO A 3 13.00 19.09 -0.17
CA PRO A 3 12.47 17.87 -0.81
C PRO A 3 12.94 16.58 -0.14
N TYR A 4 13.65 16.67 0.98
CA TYR A 4 14.32 15.55 1.66
C TYR A 4 13.84 15.33 3.09
N VAL A 5 12.81 16.07 3.52
CA VAL A 5 12.14 15.76 4.78
C VAL A 5 11.57 14.35 4.69
N ASN A 6 11.59 13.63 5.81
CA ASN A 6 11.04 12.29 5.89
C ASN A 6 9.76 12.34 6.73
N GLU A 7 8.63 12.51 6.05
CA GLU A 7 7.32 12.55 6.70
C GLU A 7 6.96 11.22 7.39
N CYS A 8 7.63 10.11 7.04
CA CYS A 8 7.46 8.83 7.72
C CYS A 8 8.07 8.81 9.13
N GLU A 9 9.07 9.65 9.43
CA GLU A 9 9.66 9.72 10.78
C GLU A 9 8.67 10.30 11.80
N VAL A 10 7.67 11.05 11.35
CA VAL A 10 6.64 11.63 12.20
C VAL A 10 5.37 10.79 12.10
N GLY A 11 5.15 9.91 13.07
CA GLY A 11 3.93 9.11 13.17
C GLY A 11 3.69 8.22 11.95
N ASN A 12 4.74 7.71 11.30
CA ASN A 12 4.66 6.86 10.11
C ASN A 12 3.96 7.54 8.92
N GLY A 13 4.01 8.88 8.81
CA GLY A 13 3.23 9.64 7.82
C GLY A 13 1.70 9.55 8.03
N GLY A 14 1.27 8.94 9.14
CA GLY A 14 -0.09 8.51 9.41
C GLY A 14 -0.50 7.20 8.71
N CYS A 15 0.43 6.48 8.08
CA CYS A 15 0.17 5.18 7.44
C CYS A 15 -0.19 4.12 8.49
N GLU A 16 -1.19 3.30 8.18
CA GLU A 16 -1.62 2.20 9.06
C GLU A 16 -0.63 1.02 9.05
N SER A 17 0.04 0.78 7.92
CA SER A 17 1.06 -0.26 7.77
C SER A 17 2.44 0.33 7.47
N GLN A 18 2.86 0.37 6.20
CA GLN A 18 4.22 0.77 5.83
C GLN A 18 4.21 2.18 5.23
N CYS A 19 5.17 3.03 5.61
CA CYS A 19 5.36 4.35 5.01
C CYS A 19 6.60 4.36 4.13
N CYS A 20 6.46 4.86 2.90
CA CYS A 20 7.55 5.00 1.94
C CYS A 20 7.79 6.48 1.67
N ASN A 21 8.92 6.98 2.17
CA ASN A 21 9.34 8.34 1.90
C ASN A 21 9.87 8.48 0.47
N THR A 22 9.50 9.55 -0.21
CA THR A 22 9.98 9.89 -1.57
C THR A 22 10.55 11.30 -1.58
N ILE A 23 11.26 11.65 -2.64
CA ILE A 23 11.83 13.00 -2.75
C ILE A 23 10.68 13.98 -3.02
N GLY A 24 10.36 14.79 -2.01
CA GLY A 24 9.31 15.82 -2.04
C GLY A 24 7.91 15.36 -1.63
N SER A 25 7.73 14.10 -1.19
CA SER A 25 6.45 13.58 -0.69
C SER A 25 6.65 12.24 0.02
N PHE A 26 5.57 11.62 0.51
CA PHE A 26 5.56 10.23 0.96
C PHE A 26 4.30 9.52 0.48
N TYR A 27 4.30 8.19 0.51
CA TYR A 27 3.10 7.39 0.30
C TYR A 27 3.05 6.18 1.23
N CYS A 28 1.84 5.78 1.58
CA CYS A 28 1.61 4.60 2.39
C CYS A 28 1.54 3.35 1.50
N LYS A 29 2.12 2.27 1.97
CA LYS A 29 2.10 0.96 1.34
C LYS A 29 1.46 -0.05 2.29
N CYS A 30 0.54 -0.82 1.73
CA CYS A 30 -0.13 -1.89 2.44
C CYS A 30 0.57 -3.23 2.19
N PRO A 31 0.53 -4.16 3.15
CA PRO A 31 1.11 -5.49 3.01
C PRO A 31 0.43 -6.30 1.89
N ASP A 32 1.13 -7.30 1.37
CA ASP A 32 0.64 -8.16 0.30
C ASP A 32 -0.76 -8.73 0.62
N GLY A 33 -1.69 -8.55 -0.31
CA GLY A 33 -3.10 -8.95 -0.16
C GLY A 33 -4.04 -7.85 0.38
N SER A 34 -3.54 -6.66 0.66
CA SER A 34 -4.33 -5.52 1.13
C SER A 34 -4.19 -4.28 0.21
N ARG A 35 -5.24 -3.46 0.16
CA ARG A 35 -5.31 -2.24 -0.65
C ARG A 35 -5.24 -1.00 0.24
N LEU A 36 -4.59 0.06 -0.25
CA LEU A 36 -4.67 1.38 0.39
C LEU A 36 -6.06 2.00 0.14
N LYS A 37 -6.73 2.42 1.21
CA LYS A 37 -8.03 3.12 1.15
C LYS A 37 -7.91 4.45 0.42
N ASP A 38 -9.06 5.04 0.05
CA ASP A 38 -9.14 6.38 -0.53
C ASP A 38 -8.54 7.49 0.35
N ASP A 39 -8.41 7.24 1.66
CA ASP A 39 -7.72 8.12 2.61
C ASP A 39 -6.19 8.17 2.38
N GLY A 40 -5.63 7.22 1.61
CA GLY A 40 -4.20 7.15 1.30
C GLY A 40 -3.32 6.72 2.47
N LYS A 41 -3.94 6.30 3.59
CA LYS A 41 -3.22 5.93 4.82
C LYS A 41 -3.64 4.61 5.45
N ALA A 42 -4.94 4.36 5.49
CA ALA A 42 -5.50 3.12 6.01
C ALA A 42 -5.48 2.00 4.95
N CYS A 43 -5.39 0.74 5.38
CA CYS A 43 -5.45 -0.40 4.50
C CYS A 43 -6.84 -1.07 4.59
N GLU A 44 -7.47 -1.35 3.45
CA GLU A 44 -8.67 -2.17 3.33
C GLU A 44 -8.33 -3.52 2.71
N GLY A 45 -8.83 -4.60 3.29
CA GLY A 45 -8.57 -5.95 2.81
C GLY A 45 -7.44 -6.64 3.57
N ARG A 46 -7.73 -6.99 4.82
CA ARG A 46 -7.14 -8.18 5.44
C ARG A 46 -8.28 -8.85 6.18
N ASP A 47 -9.23 -9.38 5.42
CA ASP A 47 -10.14 -10.32 6.03
C ASP A 47 -9.32 -11.58 6.35
N SER A 48 -9.08 -11.80 7.64
CA SER A 48 -8.33 -12.94 8.17
C SER A 48 -8.96 -14.31 7.82
N THR A 49 -10.08 -14.33 7.10
CA THR A 49 -10.77 -15.53 6.58
C THR A 49 -10.75 -15.64 5.06
N ALA A 50 -10.23 -14.64 4.32
CA ALA A 50 -10.00 -14.76 2.88
C ALA A 50 -8.80 -15.69 2.64
N PRO A 51 -8.93 -16.76 1.85
CA PRO A 51 -7.80 -17.61 1.53
C PRO A 51 -6.75 -16.76 0.82
N ILE A 52 -5.52 -16.88 1.31
CA ILE A 52 -4.29 -16.51 0.62
C ILE A 52 -4.44 -16.61 -0.91
N CYS A 53 -4.40 -15.50 -1.63
CA CYS A 53 -4.04 -15.55 -3.04
C CYS A 53 -2.55 -15.92 -3.14
N LEU A 54 -2.21 -17.18 -2.89
CA LEU A 54 -0.95 -17.75 -3.37
C LEU A 54 -1.16 -18.09 -4.84
N TRP A 55 -0.86 -17.16 -5.75
CA TRP A 55 -0.62 -17.54 -7.13
C TRP A 55 0.88 -17.63 -7.37
N PRO A 56 1.45 -18.79 -7.72
CA PRO A 56 2.83 -18.87 -8.20
C PRO A 56 3.00 -18.42 -9.66
N ASN A 57 2.05 -17.69 -10.28
CA ASN A 57 2.13 -17.27 -11.68
C ASN A 57 1.21 -16.07 -11.98
N GLN A 58 1.71 -14.84 -11.82
CA GLN A 58 1.12 -13.66 -12.47
C GLN A 58 1.63 -13.59 -13.92
N PRO A 59 0.74 -13.57 -14.93
CA PRO A 59 1.09 -13.59 -16.35
C PRO A 59 1.78 -12.29 -16.81
N PRO A 60 2.60 -12.34 -17.88
CA PRO A 60 3.14 -11.16 -18.53
C PRO A 60 2.03 -10.51 -19.37
N ASP A 61 2.04 -9.18 -19.43
CA ASP A 61 1.22 -8.38 -20.34
C ASP A 61 -0.30 -8.29 -20.04
N GLY A 62 -0.67 -7.25 -19.28
CA GLY A 62 -1.82 -6.40 -19.67
C GLY A 62 -3.26 -6.87 -19.37
N TYR A 63 -3.52 -7.73 -18.38
CA TYR A 63 -4.89 -8.11 -18.01
C TYR A 63 -5.50 -7.29 -16.82
N PRO A 64 -6.85 -7.23 -16.72
CA PRO A 64 -7.68 -6.23 -16.03
C PRO A 64 -8.02 -6.60 -14.55
N PRO A 65 -8.79 -5.79 -13.78
CA PRO A 65 -8.72 -5.76 -12.32
C PRO A 65 -9.65 -6.75 -11.61
N CYS A 66 -9.43 -6.93 -10.30
CA CYS A 66 -10.28 -7.74 -9.42
C CYS A 66 -11.73 -7.22 -9.38
N PRO A 67 -12.76 -8.07 -9.64
CA PRO A 67 -14.15 -7.74 -9.36
C PRO A 67 -14.43 -7.79 -7.84
N ARG A 68 -15.47 -7.04 -7.44
CA ARG A 68 -15.81 -6.60 -6.07
C ARG A 68 -15.70 -7.64 -4.96
#